data_AF-A0A969DZY5-F1
#
_entry.id   AF-A0A969DZY5-F1
#
_cell.length_a   1.000
_cell.length_b   1.000
_cell.length_c   1.000
_cell.angle_alpha   90.00
_cell.angle_beta   90.00
_cell.angle_gamma   90.00
#
_symmetry.space_group_name_H-M   'P 1'
#
loop_
_entity.id
_entity.type
_entity.pdbx_description
1 polymer ?
#
loop_
_entity_poly.entity_id
_entity_poly.type
_entity_poly.pdbx_seq_one_letter_code
_entity_poly.pdbx_strand_id
1 'polypeptide(L)'
;MWHGLVTVLTAEAEECRKTLALLVQAYMRLKKIRFYGKGSTTIGMKELGARTEPDESYCLGERKPIPDLVLEITVTSGSIDALEIFRRIGVREVWFWEDSVISIYALRDDGYELVNRSELLPDLDIRSLEFHSHMADQYDAVNAFIEAIA
;
A
#
# COMPACT_ATOMS: atom_id res chain seq x y z
N MET A 1 -22.38 7.89 -14.87
CA MET A 1 -21.36 8.24 -15.88
C MET A 1 -20.18 8.77 -15.07
N TRP A 2 -19.20 7.91 -14.80
CA TRP A 2 -18.02 8.27 -14.01
C TRP A 2 -17.14 9.15 -14.91
N HIS A 3 -17.01 10.42 -14.56
CA HIS A 3 -15.98 11.28 -15.15
C HIS A 3 -14.70 11.02 -14.37
N GLY A 4 -14.03 9.91 -14.70
CA GLY A 4 -12.70 9.63 -14.18
C GLY A 4 -11.77 10.75 -14.63
N LEU A 5 -11.36 11.60 -13.68
CA LEU A 5 -10.15 12.37 -13.83
C LEU A 5 -9.04 11.34 -13.97
N VAL A 6 -8.60 11.10 -15.21
CA VAL A 6 -7.32 10.46 -15.47
C VAL A 6 -6.30 11.48 -14.98
N THR A 7 -5.94 11.41 -13.70
CA THR A 7 -4.74 12.08 -13.23
C THR A 7 -3.61 11.47 -14.03
N VAL A 8 -3.03 12.24 -14.96
CA VAL A 8 -1.79 11.86 -15.61
C VAL A 8 -0.77 11.78 -14.49
N LEU A 9 -0.50 10.57 -13.99
CA LEU A 9 0.63 10.33 -13.10
C LEU A 9 1.86 10.84 -13.84
N THR A 10 2.56 11.79 -13.23
CA THR A 10 3.84 12.23 -13.78
C THR A 10 4.78 11.03 -13.78
N ALA A 11 5.76 11.01 -14.69
CA ALA A 11 6.77 9.94 -14.70
C ALA A 11 7.46 9.81 -13.33
N GLU A 12 7.64 10.93 -12.64
CA GLU A 12 8.18 11.02 -11.28
C GLU A 12 7.27 10.33 -10.24
N ALA A 13 5.95 10.54 -10.31
CA ALA A 13 5.00 9.89 -9.40
C ALA A 13 4.96 8.37 -9.61
N GLU A 14 5.03 7.91 -10.87
CA GLU A 14 5.11 6.49 -11.20
C GLU A 14 6.43 5.85 -10.72
N GLU A 15 7.54 6.58 -10.78
CA GLU A 15 8.82 6.13 -10.25
C GLU A 15 8.82 6.04 -8.71
N CYS A 16 8.32 7.07 -8.03
CA CYS A 16 8.17 7.07 -6.57
C CYS A 16 7.29 5.90 -6.10
N ARG A 17 6.20 5.64 -6.82
CA ARG A 17 5.32 4.50 -6.59
C ARG A 17 6.07 3.17 -6.63
N LYS A 18 6.87 2.95 -7.68
CA LYS A 18 7.68 1.73 -7.81
C LYS A 18 8.72 1.64 -6.70
N THR A 19 9.33 2.76 -6.33
CA THR A 19 10.31 2.81 -5.23
C THR A 19 9.66 2.40 -3.91
N LEU A 20 8.50 2.96 -3.54
CA LEU A 20 7.76 2.57 -2.34
C LEU A 20 7.46 1.07 -2.31
N ALA A 21 6.97 0.51 -3.42
CA ALA A 21 6.70 -0.92 -3.53
C ALA A 21 7.97 -1.77 -3.31
N LEU A 22 9.10 -1.37 -3.89
CA LEU A 22 10.38 -2.06 -3.72
C LEU A 22 10.88 -2.00 -2.28
N LEU A 23 10.76 -0.84 -1.61
CA LEU A 23 11.15 -0.66 -0.21
C LEU A 23 10.36 -1.59 0.72
N VAL A 24 9.03 -1.61 0.58
CA VAL A 24 8.15 -2.51 1.37
C VAL A 24 8.52 -3.97 1.14
N GLN A 25 8.78 -4.37 -0.11
CA GLN A 25 9.21 -5.73 -0.42
C GLN A 25 10.62 -6.05 0.10
N ALA A 26 11.54 -5.09 0.08
CA ALA A 26 12.88 -5.25 0.64
C ALA A 26 12.82 -5.49 2.15
N TYR A 27 12.02 -4.70 2.88
CA TYR A 27 11.74 -4.93 4.31
C TYR A 27 11.20 -6.33 4.56
N MET A 28 10.16 -6.75 3.82
CA MET A 28 9.56 -8.08 4.01
C MET A 28 10.59 -9.20 3.76
N ARG A 29 11.44 -9.07 2.73
CA ARG A 29 12.54 -10.03 2.48
C ARG A 29 13.54 -10.07 3.63
N LEU A 30 13.97 -8.91 4.13
CA LEU A 30 14.93 -8.79 5.22
C LEU A 30 14.40 -9.41 6.51
N LYS A 31 13.15 -9.13 6.87
CA LYS A 31 12.46 -9.70 8.05
C LYS A 31 11.97 -11.14 7.82
N LYS A 32 12.27 -11.74 6.66
CA LYS A 32 11.85 -13.10 6.27
C LYS A 32 10.32 -13.31 6.29
N ILE A 33 9.57 -12.24 6.04
CA ILE A 33 8.12 -12.25 5.88
C ILE A 33 7.83 -12.71 4.46
N ARG A 34 7.22 -13.88 4.32
CA ARG A 34 6.79 -14.39 3.02
C ARG A 34 5.63 -13.53 2.51
N PHE A 35 5.68 -13.14 1.24
CA PHE A 35 4.60 -12.38 0.62
C PHE A 35 4.36 -12.80 -0.83
N TYR A 36 3.17 -12.47 -1.32
CA TYR A 36 2.76 -12.64 -2.71
C TYR A 36 2.12 -11.34 -3.18
N GLY A 37 2.84 -10.59 -4.01
CA GLY A 37 2.33 -9.37 -4.64
C GLY A 37 1.30 -9.70 -5.73
N LYS A 38 0.20 -8.95 -5.78
CA LYS A 38 -0.86 -9.10 -6.78
C LYS A 38 -0.96 -7.93 -7.76
N GLY A 39 -0.21 -6.84 -7.54
CA GLY A 39 -0.29 -5.62 -8.35
C GLY A 39 -1.74 -5.16 -8.57
N SER A 40 -2.02 -4.65 -9.76
CA SER A 40 -3.34 -4.23 -10.25
C SER A 40 -4.27 -5.41 -10.59
N THR A 41 -4.27 -6.47 -9.78
CA THR A 41 -5.29 -7.52 -9.89
C THR A 41 -6.57 -7.02 -9.24
N THR A 42 -7.68 -7.04 -9.98
CA THR A 42 -8.98 -6.70 -9.40
C THR A 42 -9.31 -7.60 -8.20
N ILE A 43 -9.65 -6.99 -7.06
CA ILE A 43 -10.13 -7.65 -5.84
C ILE A 43 -11.61 -7.33 -5.58
N GLY A 44 -12.23 -8.17 -4.75
CA GLY A 44 -13.67 -8.10 -4.47
C GLY A 44 -14.52 -8.79 -5.55
N MET A 45 -15.83 -8.76 -5.36
CA MET A 45 -16.80 -9.37 -6.27
C MET A 45 -18.16 -8.68 -6.15
N LYS A 46 -19.01 -8.85 -7.16
CA LYS A 46 -20.29 -8.13 -7.24
C LYS A 46 -21.22 -8.47 -6.08
N GLU A 47 -21.13 -9.70 -5.58
CA GLU A 47 -21.87 -10.25 -4.44
C GLU A 47 -21.52 -9.53 -3.13
N LEU A 48 -20.29 -9.02 -3.01
CA LEU A 48 -19.85 -8.18 -1.88
C LEU A 48 -20.27 -6.71 -2.03
N GLY A 49 -20.86 -6.34 -3.18
CA GLY A 49 -21.16 -4.94 -3.50
C GLY A 49 -19.92 -4.05 -3.57
N ALA A 50 -18.74 -4.63 -3.79
CA ALA A 50 -17.44 -3.96 -3.76
C ALA A 50 -16.46 -4.67 -4.71
N ARG A 51 -15.84 -3.90 -5.61
CA ARG A 51 -14.81 -4.35 -6.55
C ARG A 51 -13.87 -3.19 -6.84
N THR A 52 -12.57 -3.42 -6.74
CA THR A 52 -11.55 -2.39 -7.03
C THR A 52 -10.23 -3.02 -7.45
N GLU A 53 -9.35 -2.21 -8.03
CA GLU A 53 -8.02 -2.62 -8.49
C GLU A 53 -6.99 -1.75 -7.76
N PRO A 54 -6.33 -2.29 -6.72
CA PRO A 54 -5.36 -1.51 -5.95
C PRO A 54 -4.07 -1.29 -6.74
N ASP A 55 -3.36 -0.21 -6.46
CA ASP A 55 -2.05 0.05 -7.07
C ASP A 55 -1.06 -1.07 -6.73
N GLU A 56 -0.97 -1.42 -5.45
CA GLU A 56 -0.22 -2.57 -4.97
C GLU A 56 -0.98 -3.32 -3.88
N SER A 57 -0.84 -4.65 -3.86
CA SER A 57 -1.42 -5.45 -2.79
C SER A 57 -0.66 -6.74 -2.53
N TYR A 58 -0.67 -7.18 -1.27
CA TYR A 58 0.16 -8.28 -0.78
C TYR A 58 -0.65 -9.25 0.08
N CYS A 59 -0.53 -10.54 -0.23
CA CYS A 59 -0.90 -11.61 0.70
C CYS A 59 0.35 -12.04 1.47
N LEU A 60 0.30 -11.97 2.80
CA LEU A 60 1.39 -12.36 3.68
C LEU A 60 1.24 -13.84 4.09
N GLY A 61 2.36 -14.54 4.19
CA GLY A 61 2.43 -15.96 4.54
C GLY A 61 2.05 -16.90 3.39
N GLU A 62 0.85 -16.76 2.85
CA GLU A 62 0.27 -17.66 1.85
C GLU A 62 -0.49 -16.92 0.74
N ARG A 63 -0.82 -17.63 -0.35
CA ARG A 63 -1.68 -17.08 -1.40
C ARG A 63 -3.14 -17.21 -0.98
N LYS A 64 -3.85 -16.09 -0.97
CA LYS A 64 -5.29 -16.05 -0.67
C LYS A 64 -6.03 -15.07 -1.59
N PRO A 65 -7.37 -15.13 -1.69
CA PRO A 65 -8.13 -14.26 -2.58
C PRO A 65 -8.01 -12.78 -2.18
N ILE A 66 -8.21 -12.48 -0.90
CA ILE A 66 -8.18 -11.13 -0.33
C ILE A 66 -6.77 -10.83 0.20
N PRO A 67 -6.10 -9.75 -0.26
CA PRO A 67 -4.80 -9.35 0.27
C PRO A 67 -4.90 -8.88 1.73
N ASP A 68 -3.80 -9.03 2.48
CA ASP A 68 -3.69 -8.47 3.83
C ASP A 68 -3.45 -6.97 3.80
N LEU A 69 -2.54 -6.55 2.92
CA LEU A 69 -2.05 -5.20 2.79
C LEU A 69 -2.35 -4.67 1.39
N VAL A 70 -2.93 -3.49 1.32
CA VAL A 70 -3.05 -2.67 0.11
C VAL A 70 -2.23 -1.40 0.28
N LEU A 71 -1.53 -0.98 -0.77
CA LEU A 71 -0.96 0.36 -0.86
C LEU A 71 -1.60 1.09 -2.04
N GLU A 72 -2.14 2.27 -1.75
CA GLU A 72 -2.75 3.20 -2.70
C GLU A 72 -1.90 4.46 -2.79
N ILE A 73 -1.60 4.89 -4.00
CA ILE A 73 -0.61 5.94 -4.28
C ILE A 73 -1.33 7.10 -4.95
N THR A 74 -1.40 8.23 -4.24
CA THR A 74 -2.20 9.41 -4.57
C THR A 74 -3.69 9.20 -4.34
N VAL A 75 -4.25 9.86 -3.31
CA VAL A 75 -5.70 9.91 -3.12
C VAL A 75 -6.21 11.31 -3.43
N THR A 76 -6.66 11.53 -4.67
CA THR A 76 -7.46 12.72 -4.94
C THR A 76 -8.84 12.55 -4.29
N SER A 77 -9.02 13.14 -3.10
CA SER A 77 -10.29 13.43 -2.40
C SER A 77 -11.36 12.32 -2.25
N GLY A 78 -11.04 11.06 -2.58
CA GLY A 78 -11.95 9.90 -2.53
C GLY A 78 -11.60 8.82 -1.49
N SER A 79 -10.75 9.14 -0.51
CA SER A 79 -10.25 8.18 0.51
C SER A 79 -11.36 7.48 1.28
N ILE A 80 -12.46 8.17 1.57
CA ILE A 80 -13.62 7.61 2.29
C ILE A 80 -14.32 6.54 1.44
N ASP A 81 -14.51 6.78 0.14
CA ASP A 81 -15.14 5.82 -0.77
C ASP A 81 -14.25 4.59 -0.97
N ALA A 82 -12.93 4.79 -1.05
CA ALA A 82 -11.95 3.70 -1.16
C ALA A 82 -11.93 2.82 0.10
N LEU A 83 -11.87 3.42 1.29
CA LEU A 83 -11.88 2.68 2.56
C LEU A 83 -13.17 1.86 2.73
N GLU A 84 -14.33 2.39 2.36
CA GLU A 84 -15.58 1.62 2.41
C GLU A 84 -15.57 0.41 1.45
N ILE A 85 -14.99 0.55 0.26
CA ILE A 85 -14.81 -0.56 -0.68
C ILE A 85 -13.88 -1.62 -0.06
N PHE A 86 -12.72 -1.23 0.45
CA PHE A 86 -11.79 -2.17 1.07
C PHE A 86 -12.36 -2.81 2.34
N ARG A 87 -13.22 -2.11 3.09
CA ARG A 87 -13.89 -2.62 4.29
C ARG A 87 -14.84 -3.76 3.94
N ARG A 88 -15.64 -3.59 2.88
CA ARG A 88 -16.55 -4.63 2.37
C ARG A 88 -15.79 -5.84 1.83
N ILE A 89 -14.60 -5.62 1.25
CA ILE A 89 -13.72 -6.70 0.78
C ILE A 89 -13.03 -7.41 1.95
N GLY A 90 -12.81 -6.73 3.07
CA GLY A 90 -12.16 -7.28 4.26
C GLY A 90 -10.63 -7.26 4.18
N VAL A 91 -10.05 -6.25 3.51
CA VAL A 91 -8.59 -6.03 3.55
C VAL A 91 -8.19 -5.64 4.97
N ARG A 92 -7.07 -6.16 5.49
CA ARG A 92 -6.71 -5.96 6.90
C ARG A 92 -6.06 -4.60 7.14
N GLU A 93 -5.16 -4.16 6.27
CA GLU A 93 -4.59 -2.82 6.29
C GLU A 93 -4.59 -2.19 4.89
N VAL A 94 -4.92 -0.90 4.85
CA VAL A 94 -4.83 -0.06 3.64
C VAL A 94 -3.93 1.12 3.96
N TRP A 95 -2.87 1.28 3.18
CA TRP A 95 -1.92 2.37 3.33
C TRP A 95 -2.12 3.34 2.17
N PHE A 96 -2.26 4.61 2.50
CA PHE A 96 -2.28 5.67 1.51
C PHE A 96 -0.97 6.41 1.55
N TRP A 97 -0.32 6.55 0.41
CA TRP A 97 0.85 7.39 0.23
C TRP A 97 0.43 8.63 -0.58
N GLU A 98 0.48 9.79 0.07
CA GLU A 98 0.14 11.08 -0.53
C GLU A 98 1.20 12.09 -0.13
N ASP A 99 1.76 12.79 -1.12
CA ASP A 99 2.78 13.82 -0.94
C ASP A 99 3.86 13.41 0.08
N SER A 100 4.43 12.21 -0.10
CA SER A 100 5.49 11.64 0.72
C SER A 100 5.15 11.18 2.14
N VAL A 101 3.88 11.23 2.54
CA VAL A 101 3.46 10.74 3.86
C VAL A 101 2.55 9.53 3.74
N ILE A 102 2.72 8.59 4.67
CA ILE A 102 1.98 7.34 4.71
C ILE A 102 0.95 7.40 5.83
N SER A 103 -0.32 7.27 5.45
CA SER A 103 -1.42 7.05 6.40
C SER A 103 -1.81 5.59 6.41
N ILE A 104 -1.81 4.96 7.60
CA ILE A 104 -2.12 3.53 7.76
C ILE A 104 -3.51 3.39 8.36
N TYR A 105 -4.38 2.67 7.67
CA TYR A 105 -5.71 2.34 8.15
C TYR A 105 -5.80 0.84 8.44
N ALA A 106 -6.13 0.48 9.67
CA ALA A 106 -6.32 -0.90 10.10
C ALA A 106 -7.80 -1.22 10.27
N LEU A 107 -8.23 -2.36 9.75
CA LEU A 107 -9.63 -2.79 9.81
C LEU A 107 -10.00 -3.22 11.25
N ARG A 108 -11.13 -2.73 11.74
CA ARG A 108 -11.80 -3.04 13.01
C ARG A 108 -13.21 -3.56 12.76
N ASP A 109 -13.90 -3.90 13.84
CA ASP A 109 -15.30 -4.37 13.79
C ASP A 109 -16.26 -3.30 13.24
N ASP A 110 -16.00 -2.02 13.50
CA ASP A 110 -16.85 -0.89 13.13
C ASP A 110 -16.36 -0.08 11.92
N GLY A 111 -15.16 -0.38 11.41
CA GLY A 111 -14.60 0.32 10.25
C GLY A 111 -13.08 0.36 10.25
N TYR A 112 -12.51 1.24 9.44
CA TYR A 112 -11.08 1.49 9.46
C TYR A 112 -10.71 2.54 10.50
N GLU A 113 -9.66 2.26 11.25
CA GLU A 113 -9.04 3.17 12.20
C GLU A 113 -7.68 3.65 11.65
N LEU A 114 -7.42 4.96 11.70
CA LEU A 114 -6.09 5.49 11.40
C LEU A 114 -5.12 5.15 12.54
N VAL A 115 -4.04 4.44 12.23
CA VAL A 115 -3.04 4.00 13.20
C VAL A 115 -1.64 4.55 12.86
N ASN A 116 -0.83 4.75 13.89
CA ASN A 116 0.52 5.30 13.73
C ASN A 116 1.59 4.24 13.40
N ARG A 117 1.22 2.96 13.41
CA ARG A 117 2.12 1.83 13.16
C ARG A 117 1.34 0.68 12.54
N SER A 118 1.95 -0.02 11.60
CA SER A 118 1.37 -1.24 11.04
C SER A 118 1.29 -2.35 12.10
N GLU A 119 0.20 -3.10 12.08
CA GLU A 119 0.00 -4.35 12.83
C GLU A 119 0.46 -5.57 12.03
N LEU A 120 0.49 -5.46 10.69
CA LEU A 120 1.04 -6.47 9.79
C LEU A 120 2.57 -6.46 9.78
N LEU A 121 3.18 -5.27 9.81
CA LEU A 121 4.62 -5.04 9.73
C LEU A 121 5.08 -4.20 10.93
N PRO A 122 5.01 -4.72 12.18
CA PRO A 122 5.15 -3.93 13.41
C PRO A 122 6.55 -3.34 13.65
N ASP A 123 7.59 -3.91 13.04
CA ASP A 123 8.97 -3.42 13.15
C ASP A 123 9.37 -2.50 11.99
N LEU A 124 8.44 -2.18 11.08
CA LEU A 124 8.70 -1.25 9.98
C LEU A 124 8.64 0.19 10.48
N ASP A 125 9.75 0.89 10.38
CA ASP A 125 9.77 2.34 10.57
C ASP A 125 9.19 3.04 9.35
N ILE A 126 7.96 3.55 9.52
CA ILE A 126 7.23 4.28 8.49
C ILE A 126 7.96 5.57 8.09
N ARG A 127 8.65 6.23 9.03
CA ARG A 127 9.42 7.45 8.70
C ARG A 127 10.61 7.14 7.79
N SER A 128 11.26 6.00 8.02
CA SER A 128 12.32 5.52 7.13
C SER A 128 11.74 5.20 5.75
N LEU A 129 10.57 4.56 5.67
CA LEU A 129 9.92 4.27 4.41
C LEU A 129 9.54 5.54 3.62
N GLU A 130 8.92 6.52 4.30
CA GLU A 130 8.61 7.85 3.77
C GLU A 130 9.87 8.55 3.26
N PHE A 131 10.95 8.59 4.05
CA PHE A 131 12.17 9.28 3.65
C PHE A 131 12.79 8.69 2.37
N HIS A 132 12.92 7.36 2.31
CA HIS A 132 13.57 6.69 1.19
C HIS A 132 12.70 6.66 -0.07
N SER A 133 11.37 6.78 0.04
CA SER A 133 10.49 6.84 -1.16
C SER A 133 10.70 8.11 -2.00
N HIS A 134 11.38 9.12 -1.47
CA HIS A 134 11.67 10.40 -2.15
C HIS A 134 13.08 10.48 -2.74
N MET A 135 13.90 9.46 -2.55
CA MET A 135 15.22 9.44 -3.15
C MET A 135 15.10 9.32 -4.67
N ALA A 136 15.84 10.17 -5.38
CA ALA A 136 15.74 10.30 -6.83
C ALA A 136 16.19 9.04 -7.59
N ASP A 137 17.13 8.27 -7.02
CA ASP A 137 17.58 7.02 -7.61
C ASP A 137 16.99 5.83 -6.83
N GLN A 138 16.23 5.01 -7.54
CA GLN A 138 15.53 3.85 -6.96
C GLN A 138 16.48 2.78 -6.42
N TYR A 139 17.64 2.56 -7.05
CA TYR A 139 18.59 1.56 -6.60
C TYR A 139 19.24 2.01 -5.29
N ASP A 140 19.69 3.26 -5.23
CA ASP A 140 20.27 3.84 -4.02
C ASP A 140 19.24 3.92 -2.89
N ALA A 141 17.98 4.25 -3.20
CA ALA A 141 16.88 4.27 -2.24
C ALA A 141 16.72 2.93 -1.52
N VAL A 142 16.66 1.83 -2.28
CA VAL A 142 16.46 0.50 -1.72
C VAL A 142 17.66 0.05 -0.90
N ASN A 143 18.89 0.31 -1.36
CA ASN A 143 20.09 -0.09 -0.61
C ASN A 143 20.25 0.72 0.68
N ALA A 144 20.10 2.05 0.62
CA ALA A 144 20.18 2.91 1.80
C ALA A 144 19.11 2.53 2.83
N PHE A 145 17.89 2.24 2.37
CA PHE A 145 16.83 1.77 3.24
C PHE A 145 17.19 0.45 3.92
N ILE A 146 17.64 -0.56 3.15
CA ILE A 146 18.06 -1.86 3.70
C ILE A 146 19.16 -1.67 4.75
N GLU A 147 20.16 -0.85 4.49
CA GLU A 147 21.23 -0.53 5.45
C GLU A 147 20.69 0.11 6.73
N ALA A 148 19.69 0.98 6.63
CA ALA A 148 19.07 1.65 7.77
C ALA A 148 18.22 0.71 8.66
N ILE A 149 17.73 -0.41 8.12
CA ILE A 149 16.83 -1.34 8.83
C ILE A 149 17.42 -2.73 9.10
N ALA A 150 18.67 -2.97 8.69
CA ALA A 150 19.44 -4.19 8.92
C ALA A 150 19.89 -4.33 10.38
#